data_AF-A0AB39LH79-F1
#
_entry.id   AF-A0AB39LH79-F1
#
_cell.length_a   1.000
_cell.length_b   1.000
_cell.length_c   1.000
_cell.angle_alpha   90.00
_cell.angle_beta   90.00
_cell.angle_gamma   90.00
#
_symmetry.space_group_name_H-M   'P 1'
#
loop_
_entity.id
_entity.type
_entity.pdbx_description
1 polymer ?
#
loop_
_entity_poly.entity_id
_entity_poly.type
_entity_poly.pdbx_seq_one_letter_code
_entity_poly.pdbx_strand_id
1 'polypeptide(L)'
;MSGPAGSPYTRLYNSVMGGQCGLRVPLDRLPVDDRLTMLFRGFSEEMTLLRAGALVWPVMYEDARHRYGRVVAAQLADLAIRRHIWLSYSGEGGFVGPQGMTVHRHPGAPPVRDPEEALLLETVLGREDRVRLAGRTDGDAWDGLSALIHDRIKADGLAYTKLDRYRVLRLLLRTRRWMRAYATKDPSWERAPALHRAGYPYAVLFGLETGPVAWPAPPDDDVHLPSMLADACDMAVNAMPPAPGRI
;
A
#
# COMPACT_ATOMS: atom_id res chain seq x y z
N MET A 1 -6.43 -18.23 -31.54
CA MET A 1 -6.68 -19.14 -30.40
C MET A 1 -5.61 -18.88 -29.37
N SER A 2 -5.92 -18.04 -28.38
CA SER A 2 -4.99 -17.71 -27.29
C SER A 2 -5.11 -18.78 -26.22
N GLY A 3 -4.02 -19.45 -25.85
CA GLY A 3 -4.01 -20.45 -24.77
C GLY A 3 -4.55 -19.87 -23.46
N PRO A 4 -4.98 -20.72 -22.50
CA PRO A 4 -5.55 -20.24 -21.25
C PRO A 4 -4.51 -19.34 -20.58
N ALA A 5 -4.86 -18.05 -20.39
CA ALA A 5 -4.09 -17.19 -19.51
C ALA A 5 -3.92 -17.95 -18.19
N GLY A 6 -2.67 -18.15 -17.76
CA GLY A 6 -2.37 -18.95 -16.57
C GLY A 6 -3.20 -18.52 -15.37
N SER A 7 -3.34 -19.41 -14.39
CA SER A 7 -4.11 -19.11 -13.17
C SER A 7 -3.60 -17.80 -12.51
N PRO A 8 -4.44 -17.06 -11.75
CA PRO A 8 -4.05 -15.76 -11.20
C PRO A 8 -2.76 -15.84 -10.37
N TYR A 9 -2.60 -16.92 -9.61
CA TYR A 9 -1.37 -17.20 -8.89
C TYR A 9 -0.20 -17.49 -9.85
N THR A 10 -0.41 -18.24 -10.93
CA THR A 10 0.64 -18.50 -11.93
C THR A 10 1.10 -17.21 -12.62
N ARG A 11 0.19 -16.28 -12.96
CA ARG A 11 0.57 -14.97 -13.53
C ARG A 11 1.43 -14.19 -12.55
N LEU A 12 0.96 -14.04 -11.32
CA LEU A 12 1.71 -13.38 -10.26
C LEU A 12 3.07 -14.02 -10.01
N TYR A 13 3.10 -15.35 -9.87
CA TYR A 13 4.33 -16.08 -9.64
C TYR A 13 5.31 -15.89 -10.81
N ASN A 14 4.82 -15.90 -12.05
CA ASN A 14 5.65 -15.63 -13.21
C ASN A 14 6.17 -14.20 -13.23
N SER A 15 5.34 -13.19 -12.92
CA SER A 15 5.79 -11.79 -12.83
C SER A 15 6.87 -11.63 -11.74
N VAL A 16 6.66 -12.20 -10.56
CA VAL A 16 7.67 -12.24 -9.48
C VAL A 16 8.97 -12.89 -9.95
N MET A 17 8.90 -14.00 -10.69
CA MET A 17 10.08 -14.75 -11.15
C MET A 17 10.71 -14.19 -12.44
N GLY A 18 10.12 -13.17 -13.08
CA GLY A 18 10.60 -12.59 -14.34
C GLY A 18 10.18 -13.33 -15.63
N GLY A 19 9.08 -14.08 -15.60
CA GLY A 19 8.44 -14.75 -16.74
C GLY A 19 8.51 -16.28 -16.73
N GLN A 20 8.04 -16.92 -17.80
CA GLN A 20 8.04 -18.40 -17.95
C GLN A 20 9.47 -19.01 -17.98
N CYS A 21 10.50 -18.20 -18.22
CA CYS A 21 11.91 -18.57 -18.13
C CYS A 21 12.62 -18.01 -16.88
N GLY A 22 11.85 -17.58 -15.88
CA GLY A 22 12.36 -17.00 -14.64
C GLY A 22 13.40 -17.87 -13.92
N LEU A 23 14.15 -17.25 -12.99
CA LEU A 23 15.21 -17.88 -12.21
C LEU A 23 14.83 -19.33 -11.84
N ARG A 24 15.56 -20.32 -12.36
CA ARG A 24 15.34 -21.75 -12.01
C ARG A 24 15.59 -22.06 -10.52
N VAL A 25 15.90 -21.03 -9.73
CA VAL A 25 16.18 -21.08 -8.31
C VAL A 25 14.90 -20.72 -7.55
N PRO A 26 14.41 -21.57 -6.64
CA PRO A 26 13.26 -21.25 -5.79
C PRO A 26 13.47 -19.95 -5.02
N LEU A 27 12.43 -19.09 -4.94
CA LEU A 27 12.45 -17.80 -4.24
C LEU A 27 13.03 -17.88 -2.81
N ASP A 28 12.76 -18.97 -2.10
CA ASP A 28 13.23 -19.22 -0.73
C ASP A 28 14.75 -19.39 -0.61
N ARG A 29 15.44 -19.71 -1.72
CA ARG A 29 16.89 -19.89 -1.78
C ARG A 29 17.65 -18.62 -2.15
N LEU A 30 16.96 -17.58 -2.61
CA LEU A 30 17.58 -16.31 -2.94
C LEU A 30 17.93 -15.50 -1.68
N PRO A 31 18.91 -14.59 -1.73
CA PRO A 31 19.12 -13.57 -0.71
C PRO A 31 17.82 -12.81 -0.36
N VAL A 32 17.72 -12.28 0.86
CA VAL A 32 16.47 -11.66 1.37
C VAL A 32 16.10 -10.36 0.63
N ASP A 33 17.10 -9.58 0.30
CA ASP A 33 17.04 -8.40 -0.57
C ASP A 33 16.54 -8.74 -1.98
N ASP A 34 17.12 -9.75 -2.62
CA ASP A 34 16.75 -10.14 -3.98
C ASP A 34 15.29 -10.63 -4.04
N ARG A 35 14.90 -11.53 -3.13
CA ARG A 35 13.53 -12.05 -3.07
C ARG A 35 12.51 -10.94 -2.81
N LEU A 36 12.82 -9.96 -1.95
CA LEU A 36 11.92 -8.84 -1.66
C LEU A 36 11.79 -7.91 -2.86
N THR A 37 12.89 -7.61 -3.54
CA THR A 37 12.90 -6.79 -4.78
C THR A 37 12.02 -7.42 -5.85
N MET A 38 12.19 -8.72 -6.09
CA MET A 38 11.39 -9.49 -7.05
C MET A 38 9.91 -9.51 -6.67
N LEU A 39 9.60 -9.68 -5.38
CA LEU A 39 8.21 -9.66 -4.89
C LEU A 39 7.55 -8.31 -5.08
N PHE A 40 8.18 -7.21 -4.65
CA PHE A 40 7.57 -5.88 -4.76
C PHE A 40 7.28 -5.51 -6.20
N ARG A 41 8.22 -5.81 -7.10
CA ARG A 41 8.03 -5.63 -8.54
C ARG A 41 6.91 -6.51 -9.09
N GLY A 42 6.91 -7.79 -8.74
CA GLY A 42 5.91 -8.72 -9.28
C GLY A 42 4.50 -8.41 -8.78
N PHE A 43 4.36 -7.98 -7.52
CA PHE A 43 3.08 -7.51 -7.01
C PHE A 43 2.63 -6.24 -7.74
N SER A 44 3.48 -5.23 -7.90
CA SER A 44 3.09 -3.95 -8.51
C SER A 44 2.77 -4.06 -10.01
N GLU A 45 3.34 -5.05 -10.72
CA GLU A 45 2.99 -5.35 -12.11
C GLU A 45 1.58 -5.98 -12.24
N GLU A 46 1.13 -6.72 -11.22
CA GLU A 46 -0.09 -7.53 -11.31
C GLU A 46 -1.27 -6.91 -10.54
N MET A 47 -1.00 -6.16 -9.48
CA MET A 47 -2.02 -5.57 -8.63
C MET A 47 -1.59 -4.28 -7.91
N THR A 48 -2.57 -3.44 -7.61
CA THR A 48 -2.40 -2.27 -6.74
C THR A 48 -2.24 -2.70 -5.27
N LEU A 49 -1.75 -1.79 -4.43
CA LEU A 49 -1.73 -2.02 -2.98
C LEU A 49 -3.14 -2.07 -2.39
N LEU A 50 -4.11 -1.42 -3.03
CA LEU A 50 -5.53 -1.54 -2.67
C LEU A 50 -6.01 -3.00 -2.79
N ARG A 51 -5.71 -3.66 -3.92
CA ARG A 51 -6.02 -5.09 -4.10
C ARG A 51 -5.22 -5.99 -3.18
N ALA A 52 -3.91 -5.78 -3.07
CA ALA A 52 -3.08 -6.55 -2.15
C ALA A 52 -3.59 -6.44 -0.71
N GLY A 53 -3.96 -5.23 -0.30
CA GLY A 53 -4.56 -4.89 0.98
C GLY A 53 -5.89 -5.61 1.22
N ALA A 54 -6.80 -5.56 0.24
CA ALA A 54 -8.08 -6.27 0.28
C ALA A 54 -7.95 -7.81 0.30
N LEU A 55 -6.78 -8.37 -0.02
CA LEU A 55 -6.51 -9.80 0.18
C LEU A 55 -5.99 -10.10 1.60
N VAL A 56 -5.14 -9.23 2.17
CA VAL A 56 -4.49 -9.48 3.47
C VAL A 56 -5.29 -9.00 4.67
N TRP A 57 -6.11 -7.96 4.51
CA TRP A 57 -6.87 -7.36 5.61
C TRP A 57 -7.70 -8.35 6.44
N PRO A 58 -8.31 -9.46 5.97
CA PRO A 58 -9.16 -10.29 6.83
C PRO A 58 -8.33 -11.02 7.91
N VAL A 59 -7.02 -11.14 7.69
CA VAL A 59 -6.06 -11.85 8.56
C VAL A 59 -5.05 -10.90 9.23
N MET A 60 -5.25 -9.59 9.13
CA MET A 60 -4.45 -8.61 9.87
C MET A 60 -4.88 -8.54 11.33
N TYR A 61 -3.94 -8.21 12.22
CA TYR A 61 -4.14 -8.20 13.67
C TYR A 61 -4.90 -6.95 14.17
N GLU A 62 -5.13 -5.97 13.30
CA GLU A 62 -5.88 -4.76 13.63
C GLU A 62 -7.38 -5.02 13.79
N ASP A 63 -8.05 -4.16 14.55
CA ASP A 63 -9.52 -4.16 14.61
C ASP A 63 -10.09 -3.97 13.21
N ALA A 64 -11.18 -4.69 12.91
CA ALA A 64 -11.78 -4.71 11.57
C ALA A 64 -12.04 -3.31 11.00
N ARG A 65 -12.43 -2.36 11.86
CA ARG A 65 -12.69 -0.96 11.50
C ARG A 65 -11.45 -0.22 10.97
N HIS A 66 -10.26 -0.52 11.46
CA HIS A 66 -9.04 0.23 11.15
C HIS A 66 -8.29 -0.28 9.91
N ARG A 67 -8.60 -1.51 9.48
CA ARG A 67 -7.83 -2.21 8.43
C ARG A 67 -7.90 -1.50 7.08
N TYR A 68 -9.07 -0.99 6.71
CA TYR A 68 -9.22 -0.33 5.41
C TYR A 68 -8.47 1.00 5.35
N GLY A 69 -8.45 1.76 6.45
CA GLY A 69 -7.61 2.96 6.58
C GLY A 69 -6.13 2.68 6.32
N ARG A 70 -5.60 1.56 6.83
CA ARG A 70 -4.22 1.15 6.56
C ARG A 70 -3.97 0.76 5.10
N VAL A 71 -4.92 0.09 4.46
CA VAL A 71 -4.84 -0.24 3.02
C VAL A 71 -4.77 1.03 2.18
N VAL A 72 -5.60 2.01 2.50
CA VAL A 72 -5.58 3.33 1.86
C VAL A 72 -4.25 4.04 2.13
N ALA A 73 -3.77 4.04 3.37
CA ALA A 73 -2.49 4.65 3.75
C ALA A 73 -1.31 4.06 2.98
N ALA A 74 -1.28 2.74 2.79
CA ALA A 74 -0.25 2.08 2.00
C ALA A 74 -0.27 2.58 0.54
N GLN A 75 -1.45 2.67 -0.07
CA GLN A 75 -1.58 3.18 -1.44
C GLN A 75 -1.22 4.68 -1.54
N LEU A 76 -1.58 5.50 -0.55
CA LEU A 76 -1.19 6.92 -0.52
C LEU A 76 0.33 7.08 -0.33
N ALA A 77 0.97 6.24 0.49
CA ALA A 77 2.43 6.24 0.63
C ALA A 77 3.12 5.91 -0.71
N ASP A 78 2.59 4.95 -1.47
CA ASP A 78 3.09 4.63 -2.81
C ASP A 78 2.90 5.80 -3.79
N LEU A 79 1.72 6.43 -3.79
CA LEU A 79 1.45 7.61 -4.62
C LEU A 79 2.35 8.80 -4.25
N ALA A 80 2.66 9.01 -2.97
CA ALA A 80 3.58 10.04 -2.52
C ALA A 80 5.03 9.75 -2.99
N ILE A 81 5.47 8.50 -2.86
CA ILE A 81 6.79 8.04 -3.36
C ILE A 81 6.91 8.22 -4.88
N ARG A 82 5.83 7.94 -5.62
CA ARG A 82 5.74 8.17 -7.06
C ARG A 82 5.46 9.62 -7.45
N ARG A 83 5.45 10.56 -6.49
CA ARG A 83 5.26 12.00 -6.70
C ARG A 83 3.94 12.36 -7.38
N HIS A 84 2.87 11.62 -7.08
CA HIS A 84 1.51 12.02 -7.45
C HIS A 84 0.90 12.98 -6.43
N ILE A 85 1.28 12.83 -5.16
CA ILE A 85 0.79 13.65 -4.05
C ILE A 85 1.95 14.07 -3.13
N TRP A 86 1.73 15.12 -2.35
CA TRP A 86 2.50 15.43 -1.16
C TRP A 86 1.65 15.24 0.09
N LEU A 87 2.28 14.74 1.14
CA LEU A 87 1.70 14.61 2.46
C LEU A 87 2.37 15.65 3.36
N SER A 88 1.60 16.33 4.18
CA SER A 88 2.13 17.26 5.18
C SER A 88 1.19 17.32 6.38
N TYR A 89 1.69 17.81 7.51
CA TYR A 89 0.83 18.32 8.56
C TYR A 89 0.61 19.82 8.31
N SER A 90 -0.65 20.27 8.15
CA SER A 90 -0.91 21.70 7.96
C SER A 90 -0.68 22.49 9.25
N GLY A 91 0.20 23.49 9.19
CA GLY A 91 0.29 24.59 10.14
C GLY A 91 -0.39 25.84 9.58
N GLU A 92 -1.59 26.13 10.09
CA GLU A 92 -2.21 27.45 10.32
C GLU A 92 -3.54 27.14 11.03
N GLY A 93 -3.49 27.04 12.38
CA GLY A 93 -4.65 26.66 13.22
C GLY A 93 -4.39 25.65 14.34
N GLY A 94 -3.18 25.08 14.46
CA GLY A 94 -2.76 24.34 15.67
C GLY A 94 -3.23 22.88 15.80
N PHE A 95 -3.75 22.25 14.75
CA PHE A 95 -4.10 20.82 14.79
C PHE A 95 -2.86 19.94 14.61
N VAL A 96 -2.38 19.35 15.71
CA VAL A 96 -1.29 18.36 15.76
C VAL A 96 -1.87 16.95 15.59
N GLY A 97 -1.18 16.07 14.86
CA GLY A 97 -1.56 14.66 14.73
C GLY A 97 -2.40 14.33 13.48
N PRO A 98 -3.10 13.18 13.44
CA PRO A 98 -3.74 12.66 12.22
C PRO A 98 -4.83 13.59 11.65
N GLN A 99 -5.42 14.45 12.47
CA GLN A 99 -6.44 15.42 12.01
C GLN A 99 -5.85 16.58 11.22
N GLY A 100 -4.58 16.92 11.48
CA GLY A 100 -3.84 17.94 10.74
C GLY A 100 -3.27 17.43 9.41
N MET A 101 -3.44 16.14 9.10
CA MET A 101 -2.92 15.53 7.88
C MET A 101 -3.54 16.15 6.65
N THR A 102 -2.68 16.66 5.78
CA THR A 102 -3.06 17.28 4.52
C THR A 102 -2.48 16.52 3.36
N VAL A 103 -3.31 16.27 2.35
CA VAL A 103 -2.91 15.71 1.07
C VAL A 103 -2.95 16.82 0.03
N HIS A 104 -1.89 16.92 -0.76
CA HIS A 104 -1.77 17.87 -1.86
C HIS A 104 -1.53 17.13 -3.16
N ARG A 105 -2.07 17.62 -4.27
CA ARG A 105 -1.70 17.14 -5.60
C ARG A 105 -0.28 17.65 -5.94
N HIS A 106 0.59 16.77 -6.43
CA HIS A 106 1.91 17.21 -6.88
C HIS A 106 1.79 17.99 -8.20
N PRO A 107 2.40 19.18 -8.33
CA PRO A 107 2.39 19.94 -9.58
C PRO A 107 3.08 19.13 -10.69
N GLY A 108 2.36 18.88 -11.78
CA GLY A 108 2.90 18.08 -12.90
C GLY A 108 2.93 16.58 -12.65
N ALA A 109 2.18 16.06 -11.67
CA ALA A 109 1.99 14.62 -11.51
C ALA A 109 1.51 13.99 -12.83
N PRO A 110 2.12 12.88 -13.28
CA PRO A 110 1.60 12.16 -14.43
C PRO A 110 0.20 11.62 -14.12
N PRO A 111 -0.66 11.42 -15.13
CA PRO A 111 -1.97 10.82 -14.92
C PRO A 111 -1.81 9.41 -14.36
N VAL A 112 -2.61 9.10 -13.35
CA VAL A 112 -2.67 7.76 -12.78
C VAL A 112 -3.37 6.84 -13.77
N ARG A 113 -2.71 5.73 -14.12
CA ARG A 113 -3.21 4.79 -15.13
C ARG A 113 -4.13 3.72 -14.55
N ASP A 114 -3.92 3.33 -13.30
CA ASP A 114 -4.77 2.32 -12.66
C ASP A 114 -6.09 2.96 -12.19
N PRO A 115 -7.25 2.39 -12.57
CA PRO A 115 -8.56 2.94 -12.20
C PRO A 115 -8.80 3.02 -10.69
N GLU A 116 -8.24 2.10 -9.91
CA GLU A 116 -8.42 2.06 -8.46
C GLU A 116 -7.66 3.21 -7.79
N GLU A 117 -6.44 3.47 -8.27
CA GLU A 117 -5.64 4.59 -7.80
C GLU A 117 -6.23 5.94 -8.24
N ALA A 118 -6.75 6.02 -9.46
CA ALA A 118 -7.41 7.23 -9.97
C ALA A 118 -8.67 7.54 -9.16
N LEU A 119 -9.49 6.52 -8.87
CA LEU A 119 -10.68 6.68 -8.03
C LEU A 119 -10.29 7.05 -6.59
N LEU A 120 -9.23 6.44 -6.02
CA LEU A 120 -8.75 6.83 -4.70
C LEU A 120 -8.38 8.32 -4.64
N LEU A 121 -7.66 8.84 -5.65
CA LEU A 121 -7.32 10.25 -5.70
C LEU A 121 -8.57 11.14 -5.83
N GLU A 122 -9.58 10.71 -6.59
CA GLU A 122 -10.85 11.44 -6.67
C GLU A 122 -11.62 11.41 -5.34
N THR A 123 -11.68 10.26 -4.66
CA THR A 123 -12.30 10.13 -3.33
C THR A 123 -11.62 11.06 -2.32
N VAL A 124 -10.29 11.08 -2.30
CA VAL A 124 -9.51 11.89 -1.36
C VAL A 124 -9.52 13.37 -1.73
N LEU A 125 -9.10 13.74 -2.93
CA LEU A 125 -8.89 15.14 -3.34
C LEU A 125 -10.11 15.74 -4.05
N GLY A 126 -10.85 14.94 -4.80
CA GLY A 126 -11.84 15.43 -5.75
C GLY A 126 -11.22 16.45 -6.70
N ARG A 127 -11.90 17.60 -6.83
CA ARG A 127 -11.45 18.75 -7.65
C ARG A 127 -10.46 19.66 -6.94
N GLU A 128 -10.17 19.43 -5.65
CA GLU A 128 -9.30 20.29 -4.86
C GLU A 128 -7.83 19.93 -5.07
N ASP A 129 -6.95 20.93 -5.00
CA ASP A 129 -5.50 20.72 -5.04
C ASP A 129 -4.93 20.35 -3.66
N ARG A 130 -5.67 20.65 -2.59
CA ARG A 130 -5.27 20.46 -1.19
C ARG A 130 -6.48 20.15 -0.31
N VAL A 131 -6.40 19.08 0.48
CA VAL A 131 -7.47 18.69 1.42
C VAL A 131 -6.90 18.22 2.75
N ARG A 132 -7.68 18.39 3.83
CA ARG A 132 -7.44 17.70 5.10
C ARG A 132 -8.01 16.29 5.00
N LEU A 133 -7.17 15.28 5.16
CA LEU A 133 -7.55 13.88 4.90
C LEU A 133 -8.70 13.42 5.81
N ALA A 134 -8.58 13.65 7.12
CA ALA A 134 -9.59 13.27 8.11
C ALA A 134 -10.97 13.95 7.88
N GLY A 135 -11.03 15.02 7.09
CA GLY A 135 -12.29 15.68 6.73
C GLY A 135 -12.99 15.08 5.50
N ARG A 136 -12.42 14.07 4.86
CA ARG A 136 -12.98 13.40 3.67
C ARG A 136 -13.83 12.20 4.07
N THR A 137 -14.97 12.47 4.68
CA THR A 137 -15.88 11.46 5.26
C THR A 137 -17.06 11.12 4.35
N ASP A 138 -16.87 11.18 3.03
CA ASP A 138 -17.90 10.84 2.05
C ASP A 138 -18.01 9.31 1.93
N GLY A 139 -18.95 8.73 2.69
CA GLY A 139 -19.16 7.28 2.75
C GLY A 139 -19.46 6.67 1.38
N ASP A 140 -20.26 7.33 0.55
CA ASP A 140 -20.63 6.81 -0.77
C ASP A 140 -19.41 6.72 -1.70
N ALA A 141 -18.50 7.71 -1.62
CA ALA A 141 -17.26 7.70 -2.39
C ALA A 141 -16.30 6.58 -1.93
N TRP A 142 -16.24 6.29 -0.62
CA TRP A 142 -15.43 5.19 -0.08
C TRP A 142 -16.03 3.81 -0.40
N ASP A 143 -17.35 3.69 -0.37
CA ASP A 143 -18.08 2.47 -0.76
C ASP A 143 -17.90 2.19 -2.25
N GLY A 144 -17.95 3.22 -3.10
CA GLY A 144 -17.64 3.13 -4.52
C GLY A 144 -16.24 2.61 -4.81
N LEU A 145 -15.23 3.10 -4.07
CA LEU A 145 -13.85 2.59 -4.17
C LEU A 145 -13.76 1.13 -3.74
N SER A 146 -14.40 0.77 -2.63
CA SER A 146 -14.42 -0.61 -2.11
C SER A 146 -15.07 -1.58 -3.09
N ALA A 147 -16.18 -1.17 -3.71
CA ALA A 147 -16.88 -1.94 -4.73
C ALA A 147 -16.01 -2.17 -5.97
N LEU A 148 -15.32 -1.12 -6.45
CA LEU A 148 -14.38 -1.22 -7.57
C LEU A 148 -13.27 -2.24 -7.26
N ILE A 149 -12.63 -2.14 -6.10
CA ILE A 149 -11.55 -3.07 -5.69
C ILE A 149 -12.06 -4.52 -5.71
N HIS A 150 -13.26 -4.76 -5.16
CA HIS A 150 -13.84 -6.09 -5.13
C HIS A 150 -14.13 -6.63 -6.54
N ASP A 151 -14.63 -5.80 -7.44
CA ASP A 151 -14.88 -6.19 -8.83
C ASP A 151 -13.59 -6.44 -9.61
N ARG A 152 -12.51 -5.70 -9.33
CA ARG A 152 -11.18 -5.98 -9.88
C ARG A 152 -10.62 -7.31 -9.38
N ILE A 153 -10.76 -7.63 -8.09
CA ILE A 153 -10.38 -8.94 -7.54
C ILE A 153 -11.16 -10.09 -8.20
N LYS A 154 -12.44 -9.89 -8.51
CA LYS A 154 -13.23 -10.86 -9.27
C LYS A 154 -12.71 -11.00 -10.70
N ALA A 155 -12.46 -9.89 -11.39
CA ALA A 155 -11.92 -9.89 -12.75
C ALA A 155 -10.55 -10.55 -12.85
N ASP A 156 -9.73 -10.43 -11.79
CA ASP A 156 -8.45 -11.12 -11.66
C ASP A 156 -8.59 -12.62 -11.43
N GLY A 157 -9.80 -13.15 -11.24
CA GLY A 157 -10.08 -14.57 -10.99
C GLY A 157 -9.86 -15.01 -9.54
N LEU A 158 -9.43 -14.10 -8.66
CA LEU A 158 -9.10 -14.38 -7.25
C LEU A 158 -10.34 -14.54 -6.37
N ALA A 159 -11.51 -14.07 -6.81
CA ALA A 159 -12.77 -14.33 -6.10
C ALA A 159 -13.26 -15.77 -6.23
N TYR A 160 -13.02 -16.40 -7.40
CA TYR A 160 -13.58 -17.71 -7.75
C TYR A 160 -12.64 -18.87 -7.43
N THR A 161 -11.33 -18.61 -7.43
CA THR A 161 -10.30 -19.64 -7.20
C THR A 161 -9.81 -19.62 -5.75
N LYS A 162 -10.54 -20.30 -4.86
CA LYS A 162 -10.16 -20.38 -3.42
C LYS A 162 -8.68 -20.73 -3.24
N LEU A 163 -8.18 -21.71 -3.98
CA LEU A 163 -6.78 -22.16 -3.92
C LEU A 163 -5.78 -21.05 -4.30
N ASP A 164 -5.99 -20.36 -5.41
CA ASP A 164 -5.06 -19.32 -5.85
C ASP A 164 -5.13 -18.09 -4.96
N ARG A 165 -6.32 -17.70 -4.50
CA ARG A 165 -6.45 -16.67 -3.46
C ARG A 165 -5.64 -17.00 -2.22
N TYR A 166 -5.69 -18.24 -1.74
CA TYR A 166 -4.86 -18.68 -0.61
C TYR A 166 -3.36 -18.64 -0.92
N ARG A 167 -2.96 -19.00 -2.14
CA ARG A 167 -1.54 -18.96 -2.53
C ARG A 167 -1.01 -17.53 -2.61
N VAL A 168 -1.76 -16.61 -3.21
CA VAL A 168 -1.44 -15.17 -3.23
C VAL A 168 -1.37 -14.61 -1.82
N LEU A 169 -2.39 -14.88 -0.99
CA LEU A 169 -2.39 -14.47 0.42
C LEU A 169 -1.16 -15.01 1.17
N ARG A 170 -0.83 -16.29 1.01
CA ARG A 170 0.36 -16.88 1.63
C ARG A 170 1.64 -16.18 1.15
N LEU A 171 1.73 -15.81 -0.12
CA LEU A 171 2.90 -15.11 -0.67
C LEU A 171 3.03 -13.70 -0.07
N LEU A 172 1.93 -12.96 0.06
CA LEU A 172 1.91 -11.65 0.72
C LEU A 172 2.31 -11.75 2.21
N LEU A 173 1.75 -12.70 2.95
CA LEU A 173 2.13 -12.93 4.35
C LEU A 173 3.59 -13.40 4.51
N ARG A 174 4.10 -14.15 3.53
CA ARG A 174 5.51 -14.55 3.50
C ARG A 174 6.43 -13.36 3.25
N THR A 175 6.02 -12.43 2.38
CA THR A 175 6.68 -11.15 2.16
C THR A 175 6.80 -10.37 3.46
N ARG A 176 5.72 -10.22 4.23
CA ARG A 176 5.75 -9.61 5.58
C ARG A 176 6.80 -10.25 6.50
N ARG A 177 6.88 -11.58 6.52
CA ARG A 177 7.87 -12.30 7.34
C ARG A 177 9.31 -12.00 6.91
N TRP A 178 9.56 -11.93 5.60
CA TRP A 178 10.88 -11.59 5.07
C TRP A 178 11.25 -10.13 5.27
N MET A 179 10.28 -9.22 5.14
CA MET A 179 10.48 -7.81 5.48
C MET A 179 10.89 -7.64 6.94
N ARG A 180 10.19 -8.29 7.87
CA ARG A 180 10.59 -8.30 9.30
C ARG A 180 12.01 -8.82 9.49
N ALA A 181 12.34 -9.97 8.89
CA ALA A 181 13.67 -10.55 9.01
C ALA A 181 14.78 -9.66 8.40
N TYR A 182 14.44 -8.88 7.37
CA TYR A 182 15.32 -7.86 6.80
C TYR A 182 15.50 -6.67 7.76
N ALA A 183 14.39 -6.11 8.25
CA ALA A 183 14.38 -4.95 9.16
C ALA A 183 15.05 -5.24 10.51
N THR A 184 15.00 -6.48 11.03
CA THR A 184 15.72 -6.87 12.26
C THR A 184 17.24 -6.73 12.16
N LYS A 185 17.79 -6.67 10.94
CA LYS A 185 19.22 -6.42 10.72
C LYS A 185 19.59 -4.94 10.81
N ASP A 186 18.62 -4.08 11.10
CA ASP A 186 18.75 -2.62 11.16
C ASP A 186 19.51 -2.03 9.96
N PRO A 187 19.03 -2.27 8.72
CA PRO A 187 19.72 -1.80 7.54
C PRO A 187 19.55 -0.29 7.40
N SER A 188 20.66 0.43 7.17
CA SER A 188 20.59 1.86 6.84
C SER A 188 19.94 2.08 5.47
N TRP A 189 19.29 3.23 5.28
CA TRP A 189 18.62 3.61 4.03
C TRP A 189 19.58 3.57 2.83
N GLU A 190 20.80 4.07 3.00
CA GLU A 190 21.79 4.22 1.93
C GLU A 190 22.25 2.87 1.36
N ARG A 191 22.05 1.78 2.10
CA ARG A 191 22.44 0.43 1.68
C ARG A 191 21.68 -0.04 0.44
N ALA A 192 20.37 0.24 0.37
CA ALA A 192 19.53 -0.23 -0.73
C ALA A 192 18.29 0.66 -0.95
N PRO A 193 18.46 1.95 -1.32
CA PRO A 193 17.35 2.90 -1.39
C PRO A 193 16.20 2.44 -2.31
N ALA A 194 16.52 1.78 -3.42
CA ALA A 194 15.51 1.27 -4.35
C ALA A 194 14.63 0.18 -3.72
N LEU A 195 15.23 -0.75 -2.97
CA LEU A 195 14.50 -1.79 -2.24
C LEU A 195 13.64 -1.16 -1.14
N HIS A 196 14.22 -0.24 -0.37
CA HIS A 196 13.52 0.39 0.76
C HIS A 196 12.33 1.23 0.29
N ARG A 197 12.53 2.01 -0.78
CA ARG A 197 11.48 2.80 -1.42
C ARG A 197 10.34 1.92 -1.95
N ALA A 198 10.65 0.83 -2.64
CA ALA A 198 9.64 -0.11 -3.13
C ALA A 198 8.92 -0.86 -1.99
N GLY A 199 9.63 -1.13 -0.89
CA GLY A 199 9.09 -1.86 0.26
C GLY A 199 8.30 -1.01 1.24
N TYR A 200 8.51 0.31 1.30
CA TYR A 200 7.89 1.17 2.30
C TYR A 200 6.35 1.14 2.26
N PRO A 201 5.67 1.19 1.10
CA PRO A 201 4.21 1.06 1.06
C PRO A 201 3.72 -0.29 1.62
N TYR A 202 4.45 -1.37 1.40
CA TYR A 202 4.17 -2.67 2.00
C TYR A 202 4.47 -2.68 3.51
N ALA A 203 5.43 -1.89 3.96
CA ALA A 203 5.72 -1.73 5.38
C ALA A 203 4.51 -1.07 6.07
N VAL A 204 3.98 0.02 5.49
CA VAL A 204 2.72 0.65 5.92
C VAL A 204 1.57 -0.36 5.92
N LEU A 205 1.42 -1.14 4.84
CA LEU A 205 0.39 -2.17 4.75
C LEU A 205 0.50 -3.23 5.86
N PHE A 206 1.71 -3.60 6.27
CA PHE A 206 1.96 -4.68 7.23
C PHE A 206 2.17 -4.23 8.68
N GLY A 207 2.13 -2.92 8.95
CA GLY A 207 2.42 -2.35 10.26
C GLY A 207 3.89 -2.50 10.64
N LEU A 208 4.79 -2.23 9.69
CA LEU A 208 6.25 -2.30 9.84
C LEU A 208 6.93 -0.95 9.61
N GLU A 209 6.16 0.11 9.37
CA GLU A 209 6.65 1.47 9.15
C GLU A 209 7.06 2.19 10.44
N THR A 210 6.59 1.70 11.59
CA THR A 210 6.91 2.25 12.91
C THR A 210 7.36 1.17 13.89
N GLY A 211 8.15 1.55 14.90
CA GLY A 211 8.56 0.69 16.02
C GLY A 211 10.01 0.18 15.96
N PRO A 212 10.40 -0.71 16.90
CA PRO A 212 11.79 -1.11 17.10
C PRO A 212 12.37 -2.00 15.99
N VAL A 213 11.55 -2.45 15.05
CA VAL A 213 11.95 -3.25 13.89
C VAL A 213 11.31 -2.63 12.63
N ALA A 214 11.36 -1.30 12.56
CA ALA A 214 10.77 -0.56 11.44
C ALA A 214 11.55 -0.82 10.14
N TRP A 215 10.83 -0.87 9.04
CA TRP A 215 11.39 -0.83 7.71
C TRP A 215 12.04 0.54 7.48
N PRO A 216 13.20 0.62 6.80
CA PRO A 216 13.86 1.90 6.55
C PRO A 216 12.92 2.89 5.83
N ALA A 217 12.73 4.05 6.44
CA ALA A 217 11.95 5.14 5.87
C ALA A 217 12.82 5.98 4.90
N PRO A 218 12.23 6.53 3.82
CA PRO A 218 12.92 7.53 3.03
C PRO A 218 13.25 8.75 3.90
N PRO A 219 14.40 9.41 3.68
CA PRO A 219 14.69 10.71 4.28
C PRO A 219 13.57 11.71 3.98
N ASP A 220 13.28 12.60 4.93
CA ASP A 220 12.22 13.60 4.77
C ASP A 220 12.48 14.54 3.57
N ASP A 221 13.74 14.81 3.26
CA ASP A 221 14.17 15.62 2.10
C ASP A 221 13.84 14.94 0.75
N ASP A 222 13.70 13.61 0.73
CA ASP A 222 13.33 12.84 -0.46
C ASP A 222 11.81 12.81 -0.64
N VAL A 223 11.09 12.31 0.39
CA VAL A 223 9.64 12.16 0.43
C VAL A 223 9.19 12.18 1.88
N HIS A 224 8.39 13.18 2.27
CA HIS A 224 7.79 13.20 3.59
C HIS A 224 6.65 12.17 3.68
N LEU A 225 6.80 11.17 4.55
CA LEU A 225 5.82 10.09 4.80
C LEU A 225 5.42 10.07 6.28
N PRO A 226 4.39 10.85 6.66
CA PRO A 226 3.99 11.01 8.04
C PRO A 226 3.62 9.69 8.75
N SER A 227 4.09 9.52 9.99
CA SER A 227 3.86 8.31 10.80
C SER A 227 2.38 8.05 11.14
N MET A 228 1.54 9.09 11.19
CA MET A 228 0.11 8.98 11.53
C MET A 228 -0.79 8.84 10.28
N LEU A 229 -0.23 8.51 9.10
CA LEU A 229 -0.99 8.41 7.85
C LEU A 229 -2.10 7.36 7.94
N ALA A 230 -1.85 6.21 8.56
CA ALA A 230 -2.85 5.16 8.76
C ALA A 230 -4.05 5.65 9.58
N ASP A 231 -3.79 6.37 10.67
CA ASP A 231 -4.83 6.92 11.54
C ASP A 231 -5.63 8.02 10.82
N ALA A 232 -4.97 8.87 10.03
CA ALA A 232 -5.65 9.90 9.25
C ALA A 232 -6.57 9.30 8.16
N CYS A 233 -6.14 8.23 7.50
CA CYS A 233 -6.96 7.50 6.53
C CYS A 233 -8.15 6.80 7.21
N ASP A 234 -7.91 6.20 8.37
CA ASP A 234 -8.95 5.55 9.15
C ASP A 234 -10.03 6.54 9.62
N MET A 235 -9.63 7.73 10.06
CA MET A 235 -10.57 8.82 10.37
C MET A 235 -11.40 9.24 9.15
N ALA A 236 -10.77 9.37 7.97
CA ALA A 236 -11.45 9.73 6.74
C ALA A 236 -12.49 8.67 6.33
N VAL A 237 -12.12 7.40 6.37
CA VAL A 237 -12.98 6.27 5.98
C VAL A 237 -14.15 6.11 6.95
N ASN A 238 -13.90 6.14 8.25
CA ASN A 238 -14.89 5.75 9.26
C ASN A 238 -15.67 6.94 9.84
N ALA A 239 -15.48 8.15 9.30
CA ALA A 239 -16.03 9.39 9.83
C ALA A 239 -15.79 9.54 11.35
N MET A 240 -14.67 9.04 11.86
CA MET A 240 -14.41 9.10 13.28
C MET A 240 -14.13 10.55 13.69
N PRO A 241 -14.80 11.07 14.74
CA PRO A 241 -14.44 12.36 15.28
C PRO A 241 -12.98 12.30 15.77
N PRO A 242 -12.27 13.44 15.81
CA PRO A 242 -10.97 13.52 16.46
C PRO A 242 -11.03 12.85 17.83
N ALA A 243 -10.23 11.80 18.04
CA ALA A 243 -10.07 11.28 19.38
C ALA A 243 -9.60 12.46 20.26
N PRO A 244 -10.28 12.79 21.36
CA PRO A 244 -9.82 13.86 22.23
C PRO A 244 -8.44 13.48 22.78
N GLY A 245 -7.44 14.26 22.38
CA GLY A 245 -6.08 14.34 22.93
C GLY A 245 -5.47 13.06 23.49
N ARG A 246 -4.61 12.41 22.73
CA ARG A 246 -3.41 11.79 23.30
C ARG A 246 -2.21 12.57 22.82
N ILE A 247 -1.74 13.44 23.71
CA ILE A 247 -0.41 14.06 23.70
C ILE A 247 0.61 12.94 23.90
#